data_AF-A0A8S9FPY4-F1
#
_entry.id   AF-A0A8S9FPY4-F1
#
_cell.length_a   1.000
_cell.length_b   1.000
_cell.length_c   1.000
_cell.angle_alpha   90.00
_cell.angle_beta   90.00
_cell.angle_gamma   90.00
#
_symmetry.space_group_name_H-M   'P 1'
#
loop_
_entity.id
_entity.type
_entity.pdbx_description
1 polymer ?
#
loop_
_entity_poly.entity_id
_entity_poly.type
_entity_poly.pdbx_seq_one_letter_code
_entity_poly.pdbx_strand_id
1 'polypeptide(L)' 'MKLGEVLYDVSPGLKSEFAQDVMAVNTDEKNCCLVGDVYKHAVLTPDIDSILKDIDNM' A
#
# COMPACT_ATOMS: atom_id res chain seq x y z
N MET A 1 -8.02 -6.44 -3.97
CA MET A 1 -6.73 -6.30 -4.71
C MET A 1 -6.04 -7.66 -4.71
N LYS A 2 -5.41 -8.07 -5.82
CA LYS A 2 -4.65 -9.34 -5.86
C LYS A 2 -3.15 -9.03 -5.87
N LEU A 3 -2.38 -9.61 -4.95
CA LEU A 3 -0.92 -9.51 -4.89
C LEU A 3 -0.34 -10.93 -4.91
N GLY A 4 0.38 -11.26 -5.98
CA GLY A 4 0.70 -12.67 -6.25
C GLY A 4 -0.60 -13.47 -6.38
N GLU A 5 -0.74 -14.56 -5.63
CA GLU A 5 -1.96 -15.39 -5.60
C GLU A 5 -2.96 -15.02 -4.52
N VAL A 6 -2.62 -14.12 -3.58
CA VAL A 6 -3.46 -13.79 -2.43
C VAL A 6 -4.37 -12.60 -2.74
N LEU A 7 -5.64 -12.72 -2.35
CA LEU A 7 -6.62 -11.64 -2.37
C LEU A 7 -6.56 -10.81 -1.09
N TYR A 8 -6.74 -9.50 -1.25
CA TYR A 8 -6.75 -8.51 -0.17
C TYR A 8 -7.98 -7.62 -0.28
N ASP A 9 -8.60 -7.35 0.85
CA ASP A 9 -9.55 -6.25 1.00
C ASP A 9 -8.82 -4.92 0.99
N VAL A 10 -9.47 -3.90 0.44
CA VAL A 10 -8.94 -2.54 0.36
C VAL A 10 -9.86 -1.62 1.13
N SER A 11 -9.33 -0.98 2.17
CA SER A 11 -10.07 0.01 2.96
C SER A 11 -9.36 1.36 2.96
N PRO A 12 -10.10 2.48 3.12
CA PRO A 12 -9.47 3.77 3.38
C PRO A 12 -8.62 3.70 4.64
N GLY A 13 -7.36 4.13 4.52
CA GLY A 13 -6.45 4.25 5.66
C GLY A 13 -6.65 5.55 6.43
N LEU A 14 -5.76 5.78 7.41
CA LEU A 14 -5.77 7.01 8.18
C LEU A 14 -5.65 8.23 7.26
N LYS A 15 -6.54 9.20 7.46
CA LYS A 15 -6.42 10.50 6.81
C LYS A 15 -5.15 11.19 7.30
N SER A 16 -4.34 11.72 6.39
CA SER A 16 -3.16 12.46 6.82
C SER A 16 -3.59 13.72 7.58
N GLU A 17 -3.10 13.87 8.81
CA GLU A 17 -3.34 15.06 9.64
C GLU A 17 -2.24 16.12 9.48
N PHE A 18 -1.18 15.78 8.73
CA PHE A 18 -0.03 16.64 8.46
C PHE A 18 0.44 16.47 7.01
N ALA A 19 1.19 17.45 6.51
CA ALA A 19 1.80 17.39 5.18
C ALA A 19 2.85 16.27 5.13
N GLN A 20 2.72 15.39 4.15
CA GLN A 20 3.62 14.27 3.91
C GLN A 20 4.08 14.34 2.45
N ASP A 21 5.38 14.42 2.21
CA ASP A 21 5.95 14.56 0.86
C ASP A 21 6.69 13.28 0.46
N VAL A 22 6.55 12.88 -0.80
CA VAL A 22 7.36 11.85 -1.43
C VAL A 22 8.55 12.51 -2.10
N MET A 23 9.76 12.09 -1.72
CA MET A 23 11.00 12.57 -2.31
C MET A 23 11.66 11.45 -3.12
N ALA A 24 12.12 11.75 -4.32
CA ALA A 24 13.01 10.87 -5.06
C ALA A 24 14.45 11.26 -4.75
N VAL A 25 15.26 10.28 -4.34
CA VAL A 25 16.66 10.46 -3.94
C VAL A 25 17.55 9.58 -4.80
N ASN A 26 18.41 10.20 -5.60
CA ASN A 26 19.48 9.54 -6.33
C ASN A 26 20.81 9.80 -5.61
N THR A 27 21.37 8.77 -5.01
CA THR A 27 22.61 8.89 -4.22
C THR A 27 23.87 8.99 -5.08
N ASP A 28 23.85 8.43 -6.28
CA ASP A 28 25.01 8.39 -7.18
C ASP A 28 25.26 9.79 -7.78
N GLU A 29 24.18 10.44 -8.22
CA GLU A 29 24.22 11.82 -8.73
C GLU A 29 24.08 12.88 -7.63
N LYS A 30 23.79 12.46 -6.39
CA LYS A 30 23.50 13.33 -5.23
C LYS A 30 22.33 14.29 -5.48
N ASN A 31 21.33 13.81 -6.21
CA ASN A 31 20.13 14.56 -6.53
C ASN A 31 18.97 14.16 -5.62
N CYS A 32 18.18 15.15 -5.19
CA CYS A 32 16.97 14.94 -4.41
C CYS A 32 15.87 15.88 -4.95
N CYS A 33 14.69 15.34 -5.24
CA CYS A 33 13.57 16.12 -5.78
C CYS A 33 12.23 15.71 -5.16
N LEU A 34 11.34 16.70 -5.02
CA LEU A 34 9.97 16.48 -4.61
C LEU A 34 9.19 15.82 -5.75
N VAL A 35 8.54 14.70 -5.45
CA VAL A 35 7.66 13.99 -6.38
C VAL A 35 6.22 14.46 -6.22
N GLY A 36 5.79 14.70 -4.98
CA GLY A 36 4.44 15.17 -4.66
C GLY A 36 4.05 14.88 -3.22
N ASP A 37 2.82 15.22 -2.87
CA ASP A 37 2.24 15.08 -1.54
C ASP A 37 1.41 13.79 -1.38
N VAL A 38 1.35 13.28 -0.15
CA VAL A 38 0.52 12.14 0.26
C VAL A 38 -0.67 12.66 1.06
N TYR A 39 -1.86 12.62 0.44
CA TYR A 39 -3.09 13.11 1.06
C TYR A 39 -4.07 12.01 1.48
N LYS A 40 -3.87 10.76 1.01
CA LYS A 40 -4.72 9.60 1.31
C LYS A 40 -3.89 8.32 1.40
N HIS A 41 -4.34 7.43 2.27
CA HIS A 41 -3.78 6.09 2.43
C HIS A 41 -4.84 5.04 2.08
N ALA A 42 -4.39 3.91 1.53
CA ALA A 42 -5.18 2.69 1.42
C ALA A 42 -4.54 1.62 2.29
N VAL A 43 -5.35 0.87 3.03
CA VAL A 43 -4.90 -0.25 3.86
C VAL A 43 -5.35 -1.53 3.17
N LEU A 44 -4.39 -2.44 3.00
CA LEU A 44 -4.62 -3.78 2.47
C LEU A 44 -4.61 -4.77 3.62
N THR A 45 -5.67 -5.57 3.73
CA THR A 45 -5.74 -6.70 4.67
C THR A 45 -5.99 -7.97 3.87
N PRO A 46 -5.27 -9.09 4.13
CA PRO A 46 -5.56 -10.34 3.45
C PRO A 46 -7.04 -10.70 3.63
N ASP A 47 -7.68 -11.13 2.55
CA ASP A 47 -9.04 -11.64 2.59
C ASP A 47 -9.00 -13.04 3.23
N ILE A 48 -9.27 -13.07 4.54
CA ILE A 48 -9.20 -14.29 5.35
C ILE A 48 -10.28 -15.28 4.91
N ASP A 49 -11.46 -14.81 4.48
CA ASP A 49 -12.54 -15.69 4.07
C ASP A 49 -12.17 -16.46 2.81
N SER A 50 -11.51 -15.81 1.85
CA SER A 50 -10.98 -16.49 0.66
C SER A 50 -9.87 -17.48 1.02
N ILE A 51 -8.94 -17.10 1.91
CA ILE A 51 -7.84 -17.98 2.35
C ILE A 51 -8.38 -19.24 3.04
N LEU A 52 -9.35 -19.10 3.95
CA LEU A 52 -9.92 -20.24 4.66
C LEU A 52 -10.70 -21.17 3.72
N LYS A 53 -11.45 -20.62 2.76
CA LYS A 53 -12.13 -21.43 1.73
C LYS A 53 -11.16 -22.24 0.90
N ASP A 54 -10.01 -21.67 0.53
CA ASP A 54 -9.00 -22.39 -0.25
C ASP A 54 -8.39 -23.55 0.56
N ILE A 55 -8.20 -23.37 1.87
CA ILE A 55 -7.75 -24.43 2.78
C ILE A 55 -8.81 -25.53 2.94
N ASP A 56 -10.08 -25.16 3.10
CA ASP A 56 -11.18 -26.13 3.25
C ASP A 56 -11.43 -26.95 1.98
N ASN A 57 -11.07 -26.41 0.81
CA ASN A 57 -11.21 -27.07 -0.49
C ASN A 57 -9.98 -27.93 -0.89
N MET A 58 -8.97 -28.02 -0.02
CA MET A 58 -7.75 -28.82 -0.20
C MET A 58 -7.92 -30.24 0.36
#